data_AF-A0A8C9PMW4-F1
#
_entry.id   AF-A0A8C9PMW4-F1
#
_cell.length_a   1.000
_cell.length_b   1.000
_cell.length_c   1.000
_cell.angle_alpha   90.00
_cell.angle_beta   90.00
_cell.angle_gamma   90.00
#
_symmetry.space_group_name_H-M   'P 1'
#
loop_
_entity.id
_entity.type
_entity.pdbx_description
1 polymer ?
#
loop_
_entity_poly.entity_id
_entity_poly.type
_entity_poly.pdbx_seq_one_letter_code
_entity_poly.pdbx_strand_id
1 'polypeptide(L)'
;MSEGAVLLERERLTSGTTWHTAGLLWQLRPSDVEVELLAHTRRVVSRELEEETGLHTGWIQNGGLFIASNRQRLDEYKRLMSLGKAYGVESHVLSPAETKALYPLMNVDDLYGTLYVPQDGTMDPAGTCTTLVRAAAARGAQVIENCPVTGIRVRTDDFGVRRVAAVETQHGPIQTPCVVNCAGVWASAVGRMAGVKVPLVAMHHAYVVTERIEGIQVGGLPLALRQAGVDRWAGGQVWDLALKPSGAPSALSLGGLVCEMGMVALGGTGWCQS
;
A
#
# COMPACT_ATOMS: atom_id res chain seq x y z
N MET A 1 33.59 -4.01 -6.69
CA MET A 1 32.64 -5.08 -6.28
C MET A 1 31.29 -4.40 -6.15
N SER A 2 30.27 -4.79 -6.92
CA SER A 2 28.97 -4.11 -6.83
C SER A 2 28.19 -4.66 -5.64
N GLU A 3 28.31 -4.02 -4.48
CA GLU A 3 27.38 -4.18 -3.37
C GLU A 3 26.04 -3.54 -3.77
N GLY A 4 25.13 -4.34 -4.32
CA GLY A 4 23.84 -3.84 -4.81
C GLY A 4 22.69 -4.82 -4.53
N ALA A 5 21.49 -4.27 -4.34
CA ALA A 5 20.26 -5.06 -4.29
C ALA A 5 19.80 -5.41 -5.71
N VAL A 6 19.25 -6.61 -5.90
CA VAL A 6 18.65 -7.03 -7.18
C VAL A 6 17.17 -7.33 -6.94
N LEU A 7 16.29 -6.60 -7.62
CA LEU A 7 14.85 -6.87 -7.64
C LEU A 7 14.50 -7.71 -8.87
N LEU A 8 13.85 -8.84 -8.65
CA LEU A 8 13.35 -9.72 -9.69
C LEU A 8 11.83 -9.61 -9.76
N GLU A 9 11.32 -9.22 -10.92
CA GLU A 9 9.90 -9.11 -11.23
C GLU A 9 9.54 -10.15 -12.29
N ARG A 10 8.47 -10.93 -12.05
CA ARG A 10 8.04 -12.01 -12.95
C ARG A 10 7.62 -11.45 -14.30
N GLU A 11 6.85 -10.37 -14.29
CA GLU A 11 6.31 -9.75 -15.50
C GLU A 11 6.85 -8.32 -15.58
N ARG A 12 6.00 -7.33 -15.29
CA ARG A 12 6.36 -5.91 -15.22
C ARG A 12 6.10 -5.35 -13.83
N LEU A 13 6.83 -4.32 -13.47
CA LEU A 13 6.59 -3.57 -12.24
C LEU A 13 5.12 -3.17 -12.18
N THR A 14 4.54 -3.27 -10.99
CA THR A 14 3.12 -3.01 -10.71
C THR A 14 2.11 -4.00 -11.29
N SER A 15 2.52 -5.04 -12.05
CA SER A 15 1.63 -6.05 -12.66
C SER A 15 0.85 -6.92 -11.66
N GLY A 16 1.22 -6.81 -10.40
CA GLY A 16 0.56 -7.38 -9.25
C GLY A 16 -0.73 -6.69 -8.84
N THR A 17 -0.98 -6.58 -7.54
CA THR A 17 -2.15 -5.89 -6.99
C THR A 17 -1.97 -4.37 -6.88
N THR A 18 -0.74 -3.88 -7.06
CA THR A 18 -0.37 -2.46 -6.97
C THR A 18 -1.08 -1.59 -8.01
N TRP A 19 -1.21 -2.02 -9.28
CA TRP A 19 -1.77 -1.14 -10.33
C TRP A 19 -3.24 -0.78 -10.12
N HIS A 20 -4.03 -1.68 -9.51
CA HIS A 20 -5.47 -1.53 -9.39
C HIS A 20 -5.91 -1.09 -7.98
N THR A 21 -5.01 -0.67 -7.10
CA THR A 21 -5.40 -0.13 -5.79
C THR A 21 -5.98 1.29 -5.92
N ALA A 22 -6.88 1.64 -5.00
CA ALA A 22 -7.45 2.97 -4.87
C ALA A 22 -6.41 4.04 -4.46
N GLY A 23 -5.28 3.63 -3.89
CA GLY A 23 -4.17 4.53 -3.55
C GLY A 23 -4.42 5.39 -2.31
N LEU A 24 -5.29 4.95 -1.39
CA LEU A 24 -5.62 5.70 -0.18
C LEU A 24 -4.54 5.54 0.90
N LEU A 25 -4.12 6.65 1.52
CA LEU A 25 -3.20 6.68 2.65
C LEU A 25 -3.87 7.37 3.83
N TRP A 26 -4.15 6.58 4.86
CA TRP A 26 -4.82 7.01 6.09
C TRP A 26 -3.90 6.74 7.27
N GLN A 27 -3.47 7.75 8.03
CA GLN A 27 -2.41 7.58 9.03
C GLN A 27 -2.90 6.93 10.33
N LEU A 28 -4.13 7.21 10.77
CA LEU A 28 -4.61 6.72 12.06
C LEU A 28 -5.04 5.25 12.00
N ARG A 29 -4.49 4.44 12.89
CA ARG A 29 -4.84 3.03 13.11
C ARG A 29 -4.88 2.71 14.61
N PRO A 30 -5.55 1.62 15.03
CA PRO A 30 -5.52 1.19 16.42
C PRO A 30 -4.13 0.76 16.93
N SER A 31 -3.21 0.38 16.04
CA SER A 31 -1.84 0.00 16.38
C SER A 31 -0.89 1.20 16.24
N ASP A 32 -0.04 1.38 17.25
CA ASP A 32 1.08 2.31 17.28
C ASP A 32 2.09 2.08 16.14
N VAL A 33 2.53 0.84 15.95
CA VAL A 33 3.47 0.48 14.88
C VAL A 33 2.92 0.83 13.50
N GLU A 34 1.62 0.60 13.28
CA GLU A 34 0.98 0.98 12.02
C GLU A 34 0.96 2.50 11.82
N VAL A 35 0.65 3.27 12.88
CA VAL A 35 0.66 4.74 12.83
C VAL A 35 2.05 5.26 12.47
N GLU A 36 3.11 4.73 13.08
CA GLU A 36 4.49 5.10 12.77
C GLU A 36 4.88 4.77 11.32
N LEU A 37 4.55 3.56 10.86
CA LEU A 37 4.81 3.13 9.48
C LEU A 37 4.08 4.01 8.46
N LEU A 38 2.83 4.37 8.74
CA LEU A 38 2.03 5.22 7.86
C LEU A 38 2.51 6.67 7.87
N ALA A 39 2.92 7.20 9.03
CA ALA A 39 3.54 8.52 9.12
C ALA A 39 4.86 8.59 8.33
N HIS A 40 5.68 7.54 8.41
CA HIS A 40 6.89 7.43 7.58
C HIS A 40 6.53 7.33 6.10
N THR A 41 5.61 6.44 5.73
CA THR A 41 5.17 6.25 4.33
C THR A 41 4.63 7.56 3.74
N ARG A 42 3.80 8.30 4.49
CA ARG A 42 3.30 9.61 4.07
C ARG A 42 4.44 10.55 3.79
N ARG A 43 5.44 10.65 4.67
CA ARG A 43 6.60 11.53 4.50
C ARG A 43 7.40 11.18 3.24
N VAL A 44 7.64 9.89 3.00
CA VAL A 44 8.33 9.38 1.81
C VAL A 44 7.58 9.75 0.53
N VAL A 45 6.27 9.43 0.49
CA VAL A 45 5.43 9.61 -0.71
C VAL A 45 5.15 11.08 -0.99
N SER A 46 4.84 11.88 0.02
CA SER A 46 4.44 13.28 -0.16
C SER A 46 5.58 14.26 -0.40
N ARG A 47 6.83 13.86 -0.15
CA ARG A 47 7.97 14.79 -0.17
C ARG A 47 9.29 14.14 -0.59
N GLU A 48 9.78 13.18 0.19
CA GLU A 48 11.18 12.73 0.08
C GLU A 48 11.49 12.11 -1.30
N LEU A 49 10.55 11.36 -1.88
CA LEU A 49 10.73 10.76 -3.20
C LEU A 49 10.81 11.79 -4.32
N GLU A 50 10.00 12.85 -4.25
CA GLU A 50 10.05 13.92 -5.24
C GLU A 50 11.33 14.75 -5.11
N GLU A 51 11.75 15.06 -3.88
CA GLU A 51 13.02 15.73 -3.58
C GLU A 51 14.22 14.92 -4.10
N GLU A 52 14.20 13.59 -3.95
CA GLU A 52 15.30 12.72 -4.37
C GLU A 52 15.34 12.48 -5.89
N THR A 53 14.18 12.35 -6.54
CA THR A 53 14.11 11.86 -7.93
C THR A 53 13.65 12.89 -8.94
N GLY A 54 13.08 14.02 -8.49
CA GLY A 54 12.38 14.99 -9.32
C GLY A 54 11.06 14.47 -9.92
N LEU A 55 10.53 13.34 -9.44
CA LEU A 55 9.27 12.76 -9.91
C LEU A 55 8.19 12.86 -8.83
N HIS A 56 7.05 13.43 -9.19
CA HIS A 56 5.87 13.49 -8.33
C HIS A 56 5.23 12.10 -8.19
N THR A 57 4.85 11.72 -6.96
CA THR A 57 4.25 10.41 -6.62
C THR A 57 2.73 10.34 -6.86
N GLY A 58 2.16 11.41 -7.40
CA GLY A 58 0.71 11.57 -7.51
C GLY A 58 0.03 11.86 -6.16
N TRP A 59 0.79 12.29 -5.15
CA TRP A 59 0.25 12.65 -3.83
C TRP A 59 -0.74 13.81 -3.93
N ILE A 60 -1.93 13.61 -3.36
CA ILE A 60 -2.96 14.63 -3.20
C ILE A 60 -3.38 14.61 -1.74
N GLN A 61 -3.06 15.68 -1.01
CA GLN A 61 -3.45 15.85 0.38
C GLN A 61 -4.84 16.48 0.47
N ASN A 62 -5.88 15.68 0.27
CA ASN A 62 -7.27 16.10 0.40
C ASN A 62 -7.86 15.81 1.79
N GLY A 63 -7.13 15.14 2.67
CA GLY A 63 -7.57 14.75 4.01
C GLY A 63 -8.39 13.46 4.04
N GLY A 64 -8.57 12.90 5.22
CA GLY A 64 -9.33 11.68 5.48
C GLY A 64 -10.42 11.90 6.52
N LEU A 65 -11.62 11.37 6.29
CA LEU A 65 -12.79 11.43 7.15
C LEU A 65 -13.25 10.02 7.50
N PHE A 66 -13.09 9.63 8.76
CA PHE A 66 -13.70 8.42 9.31
C PHE A 66 -15.10 8.74 9.82
N ILE A 67 -16.12 8.03 9.34
CA ILE A 67 -17.53 8.32 9.62
C ILE A 67 -18.04 7.48 10.80
N ALA A 68 -18.67 8.12 11.80
CA ALA A 68 -19.26 7.44 12.94
C ALA A 68 -20.79 7.43 12.84
N SER A 69 -21.36 6.27 12.49
CA SER A 69 -22.82 6.06 12.43
C SER A 69 -23.44 5.58 13.75
N ASN A 70 -22.66 5.48 14.82
CA ASN A 70 -23.15 5.21 16.18
C ASN A 70 -22.21 5.83 17.24
N ARG A 71 -22.66 5.85 18.50
CA ARG A 71 -21.90 6.44 19.62
C ARG A 71 -20.62 5.68 19.92
N GLN A 72 -20.66 4.35 19.88
CA GLN A 72 -19.50 3.51 20.16
C GLN A 72 -18.35 3.82 19.19
N ARG A 73 -18.67 3.96 17.90
CA ARG A 73 -17.71 4.32 16.85
C ARG A 73 -17.13 5.72 17.07
N LEU A 74 -17.95 6.67 17.49
CA LEU A 74 -17.47 8.01 17.81
C LEU A 74 -16.50 7.99 19.00
N ASP A 75 -16.77 7.16 20.01
CA ASP A 75 -15.87 7.01 21.16
C ASP A 75 -14.56 6.31 20.77
N GLU A 76 -14.59 5.31 19.88
CA GLU A 76 -13.38 4.75 19.26
C GLU A 76 -12.55 5.82 18.55
N TYR A 77 -13.20 6.71 17.81
CA TYR A 77 -12.53 7.79 17.10
C TYR A 77 -11.92 8.85 18.03
N LYS A 78 -12.56 9.17 19.16
CA LYS A 78 -11.94 10.00 20.20
C LYS A 78 -10.69 9.33 20.79
N ARG A 79 -10.70 8.00 20.92
CA ARG A 79 -9.53 7.23 21.34
C ARG A 79 -8.43 7.28 20.29
N LEU A 80 -8.76 7.12 19.01
CA LEU A 80 -7.81 7.26 17.90
C LEU A 80 -7.22 8.66 17.80
N MET A 81 -8.02 9.72 18.02
CA MET A 81 -7.54 11.09 18.07
C MET A 81 -6.53 11.29 19.21
N SER A 82 -6.81 10.74 20.40
CA SER A 82 -5.89 10.76 21.54
C SER A 82 -4.57 10.03 21.23
N LEU A 83 -4.63 8.88 20.55
CA LEU A 83 -3.46 8.15 20.07
C LEU A 83 -2.68 8.99 19.05
N GLY A 84 -3.37 9.56 18.05
CA GLY A 84 -2.77 10.42 17.03
C GLY A 84 -1.98 11.58 17.63
N LYS A 85 -2.51 12.20 18.69
CA LYS A 85 -1.80 13.25 19.43
C LYS A 85 -0.45 12.78 20.00
N ALA A 86 -0.36 11.55 20.50
CA ALA A 86 0.89 11.00 21.02
C ALA A 86 1.94 10.77 19.92
N TYR A 87 1.50 10.49 18.70
CA TYR A 87 2.36 10.26 17.52
C TYR A 87 2.51 11.48 16.60
N GLY A 88 2.01 12.65 17.02
CA GLY A 88 2.11 13.89 16.23
C GLY A 88 1.22 13.92 14.98
N VAL A 89 0.20 13.07 14.89
CA VAL A 89 -0.77 13.07 13.79
C VAL A 89 -1.92 14.02 14.14
N GLU A 90 -2.00 15.13 13.40
CA GLU A 90 -3.08 16.10 13.53
C GLU A 90 -4.43 15.45 13.17
N SER A 91 -5.40 15.55 14.07
CA SER A 91 -6.76 15.06 13.82
C SER A 91 -7.80 15.77 14.69
N HIS A 92 -9.04 15.81 14.19
CA HIS A 92 -10.14 16.57 14.79
C HIS A 92 -11.41 15.72 14.79
N VAL A 93 -12.05 15.56 15.95
CA VAL A 93 -13.41 15.00 16.01
C VAL A 93 -14.40 16.13 15.70
N LEU A 94 -15.15 15.97 14.62
CA LEU A 94 -16.11 16.95 14.12
C LEU A 94 -17.55 16.51 14.46
N SER A 95 -18.38 17.48 14.80
CA SER A 95 -19.83 17.33 14.84
C SER A 95 -20.42 17.16 13.43
N PRO A 96 -21.64 16.62 13.29
CA PRO A 96 -22.31 16.52 11.99
C PRO A 96 -22.40 17.84 11.22
N ALA A 97 -22.59 18.97 11.92
CA ALA A 97 -22.64 20.29 11.30
C ALA A 97 -21.27 20.73 10.74
N GLU A 98 -20.20 20.51 11.49
CA GLU A 98 -18.82 20.78 11.04
C GLU A 98 -18.43 19.85 9.88
N THR A 99 -18.81 18.56 9.94
CA THR A 99 -18.64 17.62 8.83
C THR A 99 -19.35 18.11 7.57
N LYS A 100 -20.58 18.62 7.69
CA LYS A 100 -21.34 19.14 6.55
C LYS A 100 -20.71 20.39 5.95
N ALA A 101 -20.14 21.26 6.79
CA ALA A 101 -19.40 22.44 6.32
C ALA A 101 -18.13 22.04 5.54
N LEU A 102 -17.40 21.02 6.02
CA LEU A 102 -16.19 20.51 5.37
C LEU A 102 -16.49 19.68 4.10
N TYR A 103 -17.54 18.86 4.14
CA TYR A 103 -17.97 17.98 3.04
C TYR A 103 -19.46 18.25 2.72
N PRO A 104 -19.76 19.29 1.92
CA PRO A 104 -21.15 19.72 1.66
C PRO A 104 -22.06 18.65 1.02
N LEU A 105 -21.48 17.70 0.28
CA LEU A 105 -22.22 16.63 -0.39
C LEU A 105 -22.56 15.44 0.54
N MET A 106 -21.98 15.38 1.74
CA MET A 106 -22.23 14.28 2.67
C MET A 106 -23.61 14.44 3.29
N ASN A 107 -24.41 13.35 3.31
CA ASN A 107 -25.58 13.31 4.17
C ASN A 107 -25.10 13.08 5.62
N VAL A 108 -25.49 13.97 6.54
CA VAL A 108 -25.05 13.95 7.94
C VAL A 108 -26.18 13.60 8.92
N ASP A 109 -27.40 13.39 8.42
CA ASP A 109 -28.59 13.18 9.25
C ASP A 109 -28.50 11.93 10.13
N ASP A 110 -27.75 10.93 9.68
CA ASP A 110 -27.55 9.64 10.36
C ASP A 110 -26.16 9.53 11.03
N LEU A 111 -25.45 10.64 11.17
CA LEU A 111 -24.10 10.67 11.73
C LEU A 111 -24.09 11.18 13.16
N TYR A 112 -23.26 10.53 13.99
CA TYR A 112 -22.98 11.00 15.35
C TYR A 112 -21.75 11.93 15.36
N GLY A 113 -20.92 11.87 14.32
CA GLY A 113 -19.74 12.71 14.12
C GLY A 113 -18.74 12.06 13.15
N THR A 114 -17.60 12.71 12.94
CA THR A 114 -16.50 12.18 12.13
C THR A 114 -15.15 12.44 12.77
N LEU A 115 -14.15 11.60 12.47
CA LEU A 115 -12.74 11.92 12.74
C LEU A 115 -12.10 12.41 11.44
N TYR A 116 -11.64 13.65 11.44
CA TYR A 116 -10.97 14.28 10.32
C TYR A 116 -9.46 14.30 10.53
N VAL A 117 -8.70 13.86 9.52
CA VAL A 117 -7.23 13.86 9.49
C VAL A 117 -6.79 14.67 8.27
N PRO A 118 -6.39 15.95 8.44
CA PRO A 118 -6.11 16.84 7.30
C PRO A 118 -4.93 16.41 6.42
N GLN A 119 -3.99 15.65 6.99
CA GLN A 119 -2.75 15.24 6.31
C GLN A 119 -2.85 13.91 5.56
N ASP A 120 -4.00 13.24 5.65
CA ASP A 120 -4.28 12.03 4.87
C ASP A 120 -4.58 12.39 3.41
N GLY A 121 -4.62 11.38 2.54
CA GLY A 121 -4.87 11.64 1.12
C GLY A 121 -4.71 10.42 0.21
N THR A 122 -4.54 10.70 -1.08
CA THR A 122 -4.33 9.68 -2.11
C THR A 122 -2.97 9.80 -2.76
N MET A 123 -2.44 8.70 -3.28
CA MET A 123 -1.27 8.67 -4.15
C MET A 123 -1.57 7.90 -5.43
N ASP A 124 -0.76 8.13 -6.47
CA ASP A 124 -0.70 7.22 -7.61
C ASP A 124 0.19 6.02 -7.25
N PRO A 125 -0.37 4.81 -7.09
CA PRO A 125 0.41 3.65 -6.68
C PRO A 125 1.48 3.26 -7.71
N ALA A 126 1.15 3.36 -9.00
CA ALA A 126 2.07 2.98 -10.07
C ALA A 126 3.19 4.02 -10.22
N GLY A 127 2.83 5.31 -10.18
CA GLY A 127 3.79 6.41 -10.12
C GLY A 127 4.72 6.30 -8.92
N THR A 128 4.18 6.04 -7.73
CA THR A 128 4.98 5.85 -6.50
C THR A 128 5.98 4.69 -6.63
N CYS A 129 5.55 3.54 -7.15
CA CYS A 129 6.43 2.40 -7.39
C CYS A 129 7.56 2.74 -8.38
N THR A 130 7.21 3.44 -9.47
CA THR A 130 8.18 3.90 -10.47
C THR A 130 9.22 4.83 -9.85
N THR A 131 8.78 5.76 -9.01
CA THR A 131 9.67 6.70 -8.31
C THR A 131 10.60 5.98 -7.33
N LEU A 132 10.09 5.01 -6.57
CA LEU A 132 10.90 4.18 -5.68
C LEU A 132 11.97 3.37 -6.44
N VAL A 133 11.60 2.76 -7.56
CA VAL A 133 12.53 2.03 -8.43
C VAL A 133 13.61 2.96 -8.97
N ARG A 134 13.24 4.18 -9.39
CA ARG A 134 14.20 5.18 -9.86
C ARG A 134 15.18 5.60 -8.78
N ALA A 135 14.69 5.86 -7.56
CA ALA A 135 15.52 6.18 -6.41
C ALA A 135 16.50 5.04 -6.09
N ALA A 136 16.01 3.79 -6.06
CA ALA A 136 16.82 2.61 -5.80
C ALA A 136 17.90 2.40 -6.89
N ALA A 137 17.53 2.55 -8.16
CA ALA A 137 18.45 2.41 -9.29
C ALA A 137 19.55 3.48 -9.29
N ALA A 138 19.20 4.73 -8.95
CA ALA A 138 20.18 5.81 -8.78
C ALA A 138 21.21 5.51 -7.68
N ARG A 139 20.86 4.66 -6.71
CA ARG A 139 21.73 4.17 -5.64
C ARG A 139 22.40 2.83 -5.95
N GLY A 140 22.31 2.34 -7.19
CA GLY A 140 23.01 1.13 -7.66
C GLY A 140 22.23 -0.17 -7.52
N ALA A 141 20.94 -0.13 -7.17
CA ALA A 141 20.09 -1.32 -7.24
C ALA A 141 19.82 -1.70 -8.71
N GLN A 142 19.67 -3.00 -8.97
CA GLN A 142 19.30 -3.53 -10.29
C GLN A 142 17.86 -4.02 -10.25
N VAL A 143 17.11 -3.74 -11.30
CA VAL A 143 15.74 -4.24 -11.48
C VAL A 143 15.67 -5.05 -12.75
N ILE A 144 15.19 -6.29 -12.63
CA ILE A 144 15.08 -7.23 -13.75
C ILE A 144 13.62 -7.67 -13.84
N GLU A 145 12.92 -7.12 -14.82
CA GLU A 145 11.56 -7.51 -15.23
C GLU A 145 11.60 -8.75 -16.13
N ASN A 146 10.45 -9.41 -16.32
CA ASN A 146 10.30 -10.64 -17.09
C ASN A 146 11.21 -11.79 -16.60
N CYS A 147 11.49 -11.81 -15.30
CA CYS A 147 12.43 -12.72 -14.66
C CYS A 147 11.77 -13.44 -13.47
N PRO A 148 10.91 -14.44 -13.73
CA PRO A 148 10.34 -15.27 -12.67
C PRO A 148 11.42 -15.94 -11.84
N VAL A 149 11.24 -15.89 -10.52
CA VAL A 149 11.93 -16.78 -9.59
C VAL A 149 11.34 -18.18 -9.75
N THR A 150 12.19 -19.15 -10.07
CA THR A 150 11.79 -20.56 -10.26
C THR A 150 12.17 -21.45 -9.08
N GLY A 151 13.08 -21.00 -8.22
CA GLY A 151 13.54 -21.76 -7.06
C GLY A 151 14.38 -20.92 -6.11
N ILE A 152 14.53 -21.41 -4.87
CA ILE A 152 15.42 -20.82 -3.86
C ILE A 152 16.32 -21.94 -3.34
N ARG A 153 17.62 -21.85 -3.60
CA ARG A 153 18.60 -22.79 -3.05
C ARG A 153 18.87 -22.44 -1.61
N VAL A 154 18.68 -23.43 -0.74
CA VAL A 154 18.94 -23.32 0.69
C VAL A 154 19.99 -24.35 1.05
N ARG A 155 21.03 -23.92 1.77
CA ARG A 155 22.03 -24.80 2.38
C ARG A 155 21.85 -24.82 3.88
N THR A 156 22.27 -25.90 4.52
CA THR A 156 22.38 -25.98 5.97
C THR A 156 23.83 -25.71 6.33
N ASP A 157 24.09 -24.76 7.23
CA ASP A 157 25.44 -24.51 7.75
C ASP A 157 25.85 -25.53 8.81
N ASP A 158 27.10 -25.45 9.28
CA ASP A 158 27.67 -26.38 10.25
C ASP A 158 26.94 -26.39 11.60
N PHE A 159 26.14 -25.35 11.88
CA PHE A 159 25.31 -25.24 13.08
C PHE A 159 23.89 -25.77 12.88
N GLY A 160 23.59 -26.38 11.72
CA GLY A 160 22.26 -26.89 11.40
C GLY A 160 21.27 -25.80 10.96
N VAL A 161 21.72 -24.56 10.73
CA VAL A 161 20.85 -23.45 10.36
C VAL A 161 20.68 -23.40 8.84
N ARG A 162 19.42 -23.37 8.38
CA ARG A 162 19.09 -23.21 6.97
C ARG A 162 19.34 -21.77 6.54
N ARG A 163 20.16 -21.58 5.49
CA ARG A 163 20.50 -20.29 4.90
C ARG A 163 20.29 -20.29 3.40
N VAL A 164 19.82 -19.16 2.87
CA VAL A 164 19.76 -18.97 1.41
C VAL A 164 21.18 -18.99 0.84
N ALA A 165 21.33 -19.65 -0.31
CA ALA A 165 22.57 -19.69 -1.06
C ALA A 165 22.41 -19.01 -2.43
N ALA A 166 21.26 -19.20 -3.08
CA ALA A 166 20.99 -18.61 -4.40
C ALA A 166 19.51 -18.54 -4.70
N VAL A 167 19.17 -17.66 -5.64
CA VAL A 167 17.86 -17.60 -6.30
C VAL A 167 18.00 -18.19 -7.70
N GLU A 168 17.10 -19.10 -8.08
CA GLU A 168 17.08 -19.67 -9.42
C GLU A 168 16.14 -18.86 -10.33
N THR A 169 16.62 -18.61 -11.55
CA THR A 169 15.89 -17.92 -12.62
C THR A 169 16.15 -18.63 -13.94
N GLN A 170 15.38 -18.30 -14.99
CA GLN A 170 15.64 -18.80 -16.35
C GLN A 170 16.99 -18.36 -16.94
N HIS A 171 17.60 -17.31 -16.39
CA HIS A 171 18.89 -16.77 -16.82
C HIS A 171 20.07 -17.31 -16.00
N GLY A 172 19.82 -18.29 -15.13
CA GLY A 172 20.80 -18.88 -14.23
C GLY A 172 20.62 -18.45 -12.76
N PRO A 173 21.41 -19.04 -11.85
CA PRO A 173 21.30 -18.76 -10.43
C PRO A 173 22.00 -17.45 -10.04
N ILE A 174 21.34 -16.64 -9.22
CA ILE A 174 21.92 -15.47 -8.57
C ILE A 174 22.35 -15.88 -7.17
N GLN A 175 23.66 -15.97 -6.93
CA GLN A 175 24.20 -16.28 -5.59
C GLN A 175 23.85 -15.14 -4.65
N THR A 176 23.27 -15.43 -3.48
CA THR A 176 22.95 -14.41 -2.49
C THR A 176 22.78 -15.03 -1.10
N PRO A 177 23.25 -14.38 -0.03
CA PRO A 177 23.01 -14.81 1.33
C PRO A 177 21.61 -14.45 1.84
N CYS A 178 20.87 -13.58 1.16
CA CYS A 178 19.63 -12.99 1.66
C CYS A 178 18.60 -12.74 0.56
N VAL A 179 17.36 -13.16 0.84
CA VAL A 179 16.21 -12.96 -0.05
C VAL A 179 15.07 -12.38 0.77
N VAL A 180 14.48 -11.30 0.28
CA VAL A 180 13.26 -10.67 0.81
C VAL A 180 12.10 -11.00 -0.12
N ASN A 181 11.13 -11.73 0.40
CA ASN A 181 9.94 -12.13 -0.35
C ASN A 181 8.87 -11.03 -0.29
N CYS A 182 8.75 -10.26 -1.37
CA CYS A 182 7.75 -9.20 -1.52
C CYS A 182 6.68 -9.54 -2.58
N ALA A 183 6.54 -10.81 -2.98
CA ALA A 183 5.71 -11.27 -4.10
C ALA A 183 4.18 -11.29 -3.84
N GLY A 184 3.67 -10.48 -2.90
CA GLY A 184 2.26 -10.35 -2.49
C GLY A 184 1.43 -11.63 -2.49
N VAL A 185 0.41 -11.72 -3.33
CA VAL A 185 -0.49 -12.90 -3.39
C VAL A 185 0.25 -14.20 -3.77
N TRP A 186 1.40 -14.09 -4.43
CA TRP A 186 2.29 -15.22 -4.73
C TRP A 186 3.33 -15.51 -3.64
N ALA A 187 3.37 -14.74 -2.55
CA ALA A 187 4.36 -14.91 -1.48
C ALA A 187 4.35 -16.33 -0.90
N SER A 188 3.20 -16.98 -0.77
CA SER A 188 3.11 -18.38 -0.34
C SER A 188 3.69 -19.37 -1.34
N ALA A 189 3.61 -19.09 -2.65
CA ALA A 189 4.25 -19.93 -3.67
C ALA A 189 5.79 -19.79 -3.61
N VAL A 190 6.28 -18.56 -3.49
CA VAL A 190 7.73 -18.28 -3.33
C VAL A 190 8.25 -18.88 -2.02
N GLY A 191 7.53 -18.72 -0.91
CA GLY A 191 7.91 -19.29 0.39
C GLY A 191 8.11 -20.81 0.34
N ARG A 192 7.24 -21.52 -0.38
CA ARG A 192 7.36 -22.98 -0.57
C ARG A 192 8.66 -23.39 -1.27
N MET A 193 9.20 -22.56 -2.17
CA MET A 193 10.50 -22.83 -2.82
C MET A 193 11.65 -22.90 -1.80
N ALA A 194 11.55 -22.15 -0.70
CA ALA A 194 12.50 -22.21 0.41
C ALA A 194 12.07 -23.19 1.53
N GLY A 195 10.94 -23.90 1.37
CA GLY A 195 10.36 -24.74 2.42
C GLY A 195 9.79 -23.95 3.60
N VAL A 196 9.32 -22.72 3.37
CA VAL A 196 8.69 -21.84 4.37
C VAL A 196 7.20 -21.72 4.07
N LYS A 197 6.36 -21.86 5.10
CA LYS A 197 4.91 -21.63 4.97
C LYS A 197 4.60 -20.17 5.28
N VAL A 198 4.13 -19.43 4.27
CA VAL A 198 3.62 -18.05 4.45
C VAL A 198 2.10 -18.11 4.63
N PRO A 199 1.56 -17.72 5.80
CA PRO A 199 0.13 -17.79 6.11
C PRO A 199 -0.64 -16.62 5.47
N LEU A 200 -0.78 -16.67 4.14
CA LEU A 200 -1.48 -15.67 3.35
C LEU A 200 -2.58 -16.32 2.50
N VAL A 201 -3.70 -15.62 2.37
CA VAL A 201 -4.81 -15.99 1.49
C VAL A 201 -5.20 -14.80 0.63
N ALA A 202 -5.37 -15.01 -0.68
CA ALA A 202 -5.85 -13.98 -1.58
C ALA A 202 -7.37 -13.80 -1.42
N MET A 203 -7.83 -12.56 -1.35
CA MET A 203 -9.25 -12.21 -1.27
C MET A 203 -9.62 -11.23 -2.37
N HIS A 204 -10.84 -11.33 -2.88
CA HIS A 204 -11.37 -10.35 -3.81
C HIS A 204 -11.89 -9.13 -3.05
N HIS A 205 -11.49 -7.94 -3.52
CA HIS A 205 -12.03 -6.66 -3.13
C HIS A 205 -12.45 -5.92 -4.39
N ALA A 206 -13.49 -5.09 -4.30
CA ALA A 206 -14.03 -4.35 -5.42
C ALA A 206 -14.26 -2.90 -5.02
N TYR A 207 -13.99 -2.00 -5.95
CA TYR A 207 -14.34 -0.59 -5.85
C TYR A 207 -15.08 -0.18 -7.13
N VAL A 208 -15.84 0.90 -7.05
CA VAL A 208 -16.59 1.44 -8.18
C VAL A 208 -16.06 2.82 -8.50
N VAL A 209 -15.80 3.07 -9.78
CA VAL A 209 -15.49 4.39 -10.31
C VAL A 209 -16.74 4.89 -11.03
N THR A 210 -17.25 6.04 -10.63
CA THR A 210 -18.41 6.67 -11.28
C THR A 210 -17.96 7.52 -12.46
N GLU A 211 -18.91 7.89 -13.32
CA GLU A 211 -18.71 9.04 -14.20
C GLU A 211 -18.59 10.34 -13.39
N ARG A 212 -18.26 11.43 -14.08
CA ARG A 212 -18.17 12.75 -13.45
C ARG A 212 -19.54 13.15 -12.91
N ILE A 213 -19.59 13.45 -11.61
CA ILE A 213 -20.79 13.98 -10.95
C ILE A 213 -20.67 15.52 -10.90
N GLU A 214 -21.71 16.23 -11.34
CA GLU A 214 -21.75 17.69 -11.28
C GLU A 214 -21.63 18.18 -9.82
N GLY A 215 -20.86 19.25 -9.61
CA GLY A 215 -20.57 19.76 -8.26
C GLY A 215 -19.42 19.03 -7.53
N ILE A 216 -18.89 17.94 -8.07
CA ILE A 216 -17.67 17.28 -7.55
C ILE A 216 -16.44 17.74 -8.35
N GLN A 217 -15.54 18.44 -7.67
CA GLN A 217 -14.21 18.75 -8.19
C GLN A 217 -13.18 17.72 -7.71
N VAL A 218 -12.28 17.32 -8.61
CA VAL A 218 -11.19 16.39 -8.32
C VAL A 218 -10.27 16.99 -7.25
N GLY A 219 -9.97 16.23 -6.20
CA GLY A 219 -9.04 16.63 -5.14
C GLY A 219 -9.58 17.66 -4.14
N GLY A 220 -10.81 18.15 -4.30
CA GLY A 220 -11.39 19.18 -3.43
C GLY A 220 -12.07 18.66 -2.17
N LEU A 221 -12.37 17.36 -2.09
CA LEU A 221 -13.09 16.76 -0.96
C LEU A 221 -12.21 15.71 -0.26
N PRO A 222 -12.26 15.65 1.09
CA PRO A 222 -11.59 14.59 1.82
C PRO A 222 -12.05 13.19 1.42
N LEU A 223 -11.17 12.21 1.57
CA LEU A 223 -11.54 10.81 1.45
C LEU A 223 -12.50 10.45 2.57
N ALA A 224 -13.60 9.76 2.28
CA ALA A 224 -14.60 9.40 3.27
C ALA A 224 -14.66 7.88 3.45
N LEU A 225 -14.47 7.41 4.67
CA LEU A 225 -14.53 6.00 5.05
C LEU A 225 -15.69 5.78 6.01
N ARG A 226 -16.71 5.06 5.54
CA ARG A 226 -17.83 4.61 6.37
C ARG A 226 -17.69 3.11 6.63
N GLN A 227 -17.15 2.75 7.79
CA GLN A 227 -17.12 1.35 8.20
C GLN A 227 -18.54 0.87 8.53
N ALA A 228 -18.94 -0.25 7.94
CA ALA A 228 -20.16 -0.94 8.37
C ALA A 228 -20.01 -1.35 9.85
N GLY A 229 -21.06 -1.13 10.65
CA GLY A 229 -21.11 -1.61 12.03
C GLY A 229 -21.10 -3.14 12.08
N VAL A 230 -20.55 -3.70 13.17
CA VAL A 230 -20.52 -5.15 13.43
C VAL A 230 -21.94 -5.77 13.47
N ASP A 231 -22.97 -4.95 13.66
CA ASP A 231 -24.36 -5.40 13.74
C ASP A 231 -25.02 -5.65 12.36
N ARG A 232 -24.35 -5.31 11.25
CA ARG A 232 -24.81 -5.60 9.87
C ARG A 232 -23.88 -6.57 9.13
N TRP A 233 -23.37 -7.60 9.82
CA TRP A 233 -22.78 -8.77 9.17
C TRP A 233 -23.87 -9.66 8.54
N ALA A 234 -24.49 -9.15 7.47
CA ALA A 234 -25.32 -9.92 6.55
C ALA A 234 -24.84 -9.60 5.12
N GLY A 235 -23.78 -10.26 4.66
CA GLY A 235 -23.41 -10.25 3.23
C GLY A 235 -21.97 -9.92 2.84
N GLY A 236 -21.05 -9.68 3.78
CA GLY A 236 -19.60 -9.76 3.49
C GLY A 236 -19.05 -8.78 2.44
N GLN A 237 -19.52 -7.52 2.40
CA GLN A 237 -18.93 -6.49 1.54
C GLN A 237 -18.63 -5.21 2.34
N VAL A 238 -17.35 -4.87 2.42
CA VAL A 238 -16.86 -3.55 2.85
C VAL A 238 -16.74 -2.70 1.60
N TRP A 239 -17.45 -1.56 1.58
CA TRP A 239 -17.43 -0.63 0.47
C TRP A 239 -16.48 0.53 0.79
N ASP A 240 -15.35 0.59 0.10
CA ASP A 240 -14.50 1.78 0.08
C ASP A 240 -14.85 2.58 -1.18
N LEU A 241 -15.41 3.79 -1.00
CA LEU A 241 -15.67 4.70 -2.10
C LEU A 241 -14.44 5.60 -2.29
N ALA A 242 -13.66 5.33 -3.34
CA ALA A 242 -12.55 6.17 -3.76
C ALA A 242 -12.91 6.90 -5.07
N LEU A 243 -13.01 8.21 -5.02
CA LEU A 243 -13.19 9.05 -6.22
C LEU A 243 -11.81 9.31 -6.85
N LYS A 244 -11.52 8.73 -8.02
CA LYS A 244 -10.27 8.99 -8.79
C LYS A 244 -10.51 10.02 -9.92
N PRO A 245 -9.46 10.76 -10.36
CA PRO A 245 -9.52 11.62 -11.54
C PRO A 245 -9.77 10.81 -12.83
N SER A 246 -10.54 11.37 -13.76
CA SER A 246 -10.88 10.73 -15.05
C SER A 246 -9.70 10.76 -16.04
N GLY A 247 -9.39 9.59 -16.62
CA GLY A 247 -8.43 9.44 -17.73
C GLY A 247 -8.31 8.03 -18.33
N ALA A 248 -9.03 7.02 -17.81
CA ALA A 248 -9.02 5.65 -18.34
C ALA A 248 -10.45 5.20 -18.69
N PRO A 249 -10.63 4.34 -19.72
CA PRO A 249 -11.93 3.78 -20.08
C PRO A 249 -12.53 3.00 -18.90
N SER A 250 -13.86 2.99 -18.80
CA SER A 250 -14.61 2.26 -17.78
C SER A 250 -14.15 0.81 -17.66
N ALA A 251 -13.52 0.46 -16.54
CA ALA A 251 -13.09 -0.90 -16.24
C ALA A 251 -13.64 -1.30 -14.87
N LEU A 252 -14.48 -2.33 -14.85
CA LEU A 252 -14.74 -3.15 -13.67
C LEU A 252 -13.46 -3.95 -13.39
N SER A 253 -12.58 -3.46 -12.51
CA SER A 253 -11.41 -4.25 -12.09
C SER A 253 -11.74 -5.04 -10.83
N LEU A 254 -11.84 -6.36 -10.97
CA LEU A 254 -11.81 -7.32 -9.86
C LEU A 254 -10.34 -7.57 -9.50
N GLY A 255 -9.88 -7.12 -8.33
CA GLY A 255 -8.48 -7.30 -7.93
C GLY A 255 -8.25 -7.04 -6.44
N GLY A 256 -7.62 -8.00 -5.74
CA GLY A 256 -7.37 -8.00 -4.29
C GLY A 256 -6.19 -7.12 -3.84
N LEU A 257 -6.15 -6.69 -2.58
CA LEU A 257 -5.16 -5.74 -2.04
C LEU A 257 -3.89 -6.41 -1.46
N VAL A 258 -2.70 -6.04 -1.95
CA VAL A 258 -1.40 -5.89 -1.23
C VAL A 258 -0.53 -4.89 -2.05
N CYS A 259 0.37 -4.12 -1.45
CA CYS A 259 1.38 -3.38 -2.23
C CYS A 259 2.48 -4.36 -2.63
N GLU A 260 2.58 -4.68 -3.91
CA GLU A 260 3.46 -5.71 -4.46
C GLU A 260 4.66 -5.07 -5.16
N MET A 261 5.86 -5.44 -4.71
CA MET A 261 7.11 -5.26 -5.44
C MET A 261 7.78 -6.63 -5.45
N GLY A 262 8.36 -7.07 -6.57
CA GLY A 262 8.95 -8.41 -6.70
C GLY A 262 9.98 -8.82 -5.63
N MET A 263 10.56 -10.01 -5.78
CA MET A 263 11.51 -10.53 -4.80
C MET A 263 12.82 -9.73 -4.82
N VAL A 264 13.29 -9.28 -3.65
CA VAL A 264 14.55 -8.53 -3.54
C VAL A 264 15.65 -9.46 -3.00
N ALA A 265 16.65 -9.74 -3.82
CA ALA A 265 17.88 -10.41 -3.40
C ALA A 265 18.89 -9.35 -2.91
N LEU A 266 19.41 -9.53 -1.70
CA LEU A 266 20.37 -8.60 -1.08
C LEU A 266 21.76 -9.25 -1.04
N GLY A 267 22.73 -8.62 -1.71
CA GLY A 267 24.16 -8.96 -1.58
C GLY A 267 24.64 -10.17 -2.37
N GLY A 268 24.43 -10.19 -3.69
CA GLY A 268 24.89 -11.30 -4.55
C GLY A 268 26.09 -10.99 -5.43
N THR A 269 27.10 -11.87 -5.39
CA THR A 269 28.35 -11.80 -6.18
C THR A 269 28.25 -12.61 -7.47
N GLY A 270 28.66 -12.01 -8.59
CA GLY A 270 29.12 -12.70 -9.79
C GLY A 270 28.04 -13.17 -10.79
N TRP A 271 27.88 -12.41 -11.88
CA TRP A 271 27.37 -12.95 -13.14
C TRP A 271 28.42 -13.91 -13.72
N CYS A 272 28.03 -15.15 -14.04
CA CYS A 272 28.83 -16.00 -14.91
C CYS A 272 28.36 -15.73 -16.34
N GLN A 273 29.15 -14.95 -17.09
CA GLN A 273 28.98 -14.84 -18.53
C GLN A 273 29.21 -16.20 -19.18
N SER A 274 28.22 -16.71 -19.90
CA SER A 274 28.40 -17.62 -21.04
C SER A 274 27.22 -17.49 -21.98
#